data_AF-A0A0K0F926-F1
#
_entry.id   AF-A0A0K0F926-F1
#
_cell.length_a   1.000
_cell.length_b   1.000
_cell.length_c   1.000
_cell.angle_alpha   90.00
_cell.angle_beta   90.00
_cell.angle_gamma   90.00
#
_symmetry.space_group_name_H-M   'P 1'
#
loop_
_entity.id
_entity.type
_entity.pdbx_description
1 polymer ?
#
loop_
_entity_poly.entity_id
_entity_poly.type
_entity_poly.pdbx_seq_one_letter_code
_entity_poly.pdbx_strand_id
1 'polypeptide(L)'
;MAVPHYVRRREDSESSEYKDSLEDEVDSSKKIKDDGKKLFVTGLREKKLLCLIIYVIIIFIIAFGMLSLNILLINVLQMNARGMRSLHFHNYIDPDTNQQLTMVDFSGEKINLGHIIAKSGRVYGEKDKNMRIEGSRIIIRSGEKGPSYSMSNGVCKIENAEDFHVLNRDDGKILFSARNPLVMIDKKIKKISTKNIVTNKIRSPINEELNISGENINLRGNEGILLDSKNINVTIDTALRLKTSLDGSLRIISPSLRFADTHKTLPLSSSPALTASVDAFKVCICNSARPKLFIVQGNKPCIANTNICL
;
A
#
# COMPACT_ATOMS: atom_id res chain seq x y z
N MET A 1 -38.23 -10.09 72.76
CA MET A 1 -36.94 -10.35 72.08
C MET A 1 -36.20 -9.03 71.92
N ALA A 2 -34.86 -9.05 71.82
CA ALA A 2 -34.03 -7.89 72.12
C ALA A 2 -33.67 -7.03 70.89
N VAL A 3 -33.46 -5.74 71.17
CA VAL A 3 -32.67 -4.78 70.38
C VAL A 3 -31.55 -4.29 71.34
N PRO A 4 -30.43 -3.72 70.84
CA PRO A 4 -30.38 -2.26 70.80
C PRO A 4 -29.63 -1.64 69.60
N HIS A 5 -30.07 -0.45 69.21
CA HIS A 5 -29.28 0.55 68.48
C HIS A 5 -28.37 1.31 69.46
N TYR A 6 -27.22 1.85 69.02
CA TYR A 6 -26.59 3.13 69.44
C TYR A 6 -25.31 3.36 68.59
N VAL A 7 -24.57 4.48 68.70
CA VAL A 7 -24.89 5.89 68.36
C VAL A 7 -23.55 6.66 68.27
N ARG A 8 -23.53 7.80 67.59
CA ARG A 8 -22.33 8.64 67.36
C ARG A 8 -21.93 9.43 68.62
N ARG A 9 -20.63 9.50 68.97
CA ARG A 9 -20.09 10.50 69.93
C ARG A 9 -18.69 11.01 69.52
N ARG A 10 -18.16 11.93 70.33
CA ARG A 10 -17.14 12.95 70.04
C ARG A 10 -16.47 13.35 71.36
N GLU A 11 -15.15 13.63 71.32
CA GLU A 11 -14.30 14.33 72.31
C GLU A 11 -14.32 13.89 73.80
N ASP A 12 -13.10 13.73 74.35
CA ASP A 12 -12.67 14.09 75.72
C ASP A 12 -13.32 13.40 76.96
N SER A 13 -12.68 13.27 78.14
CA SER A 13 -11.25 13.32 78.53
C SER A 13 -11.05 12.59 79.90
N GLU A 14 -10.42 13.23 80.91
CA GLU A 14 -10.22 12.78 82.32
C GLU A 14 -9.22 11.63 82.57
N SER A 15 -8.47 11.55 83.70
CA SER A 15 -8.19 12.44 84.86
C SER A 15 -6.77 12.07 85.42
N SER A 16 -6.09 12.76 86.35
CA SER A 16 -6.39 13.77 87.39
C SER A 16 -5.29 14.88 87.44
N GLU A 17 -5.50 16.11 87.98
CA GLU A 17 -5.32 16.56 89.39
C GLU A 17 -4.16 15.89 90.17
N TYR A 18 -3.32 16.52 91.02
CA TYR A 18 -3.23 17.85 91.72
C TYR A 18 -1.72 18.02 92.17
N LYS A 19 -1.07 19.18 92.46
CA LYS A 19 -1.40 20.63 92.43
C LYS A 19 -0.14 21.55 92.41
N ASP A 20 -0.36 22.79 91.95
CA ASP A 20 0.19 24.15 92.22
C ASP A 20 0.92 24.49 93.56
N SER A 21 2.02 25.28 93.50
CA SER A 21 2.18 26.64 94.14
C SER A 21 3.64 27.13 94.35
N LEU A 22 3.91 28.40 93.93
CA LEU A 22 4.81 29.44 94.51
C LEU A 22 6.33 29.16 94.76
N GLU A 23 7.25 30.14 94.89
CA GLU A 23 7.54 31.44 94.22
C GLU A 23 9.00 31.88 94.61
N ASP A 24 9.48 33.06 94.19
CA ASP A 24 10.63 33.83 94.75
C ASP A 24 12.09 33.26 94.71
N GLU A 25 13.18 34.05 94.86
CA GLU A 25 13.59 35.39 94.34
C GLU A 25 15.12 35.58 94.59
N VAL A 26 15.79 36.61 93.98
CA VAL A 26 17.08 37.24 94.43
C VAL A 26 18.36 36.34 94.42
N ASP A 27 19.62 36.82 94.44
CA ASP A 27 20.36 37.83 93.63
C ASP A 27 21.88 37.44 93.67
N SER A 28 22.74 38.23 93.02
CA SER A 28 24.21 38.27 93.09
C SER A 28 24.87 37.86 94.43
N SER A 29 26.08 37.28 94.46
CA SER A 29 27.29 37.95 93.95
C SER A 29 28.61 37.13 94.07
N LYS A 30 29.59 37.52 93.23
CA LYS A 30 31.07 37.45 93.40
C LYS A 30 31.79 36.14 93.83
N LYS A 31 32.70 35.70 92.94
CA LYS A 31 34.13 35.31 93.16
C LYS A 31 34.51 34.67 94.53
N ILE A 32 35.28 33.57 94.56
CA ILE A 32 36.73 33.58 94.23
C ILE A 32 37.23 32.17 93.80
N LYS A 33 38.14 32.18 92.81
CA LYS A 33 39.21 31.21 92.44
C LYS A 33 39.13 29.72 92.87
N ASP A 34 39.20 28.87 91.84
CA ASP A 34 40.32 27.94 91.59
C ASP A 34 40.63 26.84 92.63
N ASP A 35 40.17 25.61 92.35
CA ASP A 35 41.09 24.47 92.22
C ASP A 35 40.50 23.42 91.23
N GLY A 36 41.33 22.51 90.75
CA GLY A 36 41.04 21.62 89.62
C GLY A 36 40.29 20.33 89.96
N LYS A 37 39.53 19.86 88.96
CA LYS A 37 39.01 18.47 88.81
C LYS A 37 38.01 17.98 89.88
N LYS A 38 36.70 18.18 89.62
CA LYS A 38 35.65 17.13 89.71
C LYS A 38 34.28 17.67 89.29
N LEU A 39 33.74 17.22 88.14
CA LEU A 39 32.30 17.01 87.88
C LEU A 39 32.04 16.34 86.51
N PHE A 40 32.69 15.20 86.26
CA PHE A 40 32.47 14.36 85.07
C PHE A 40 31.19 13.50 85.20
N VAL A 41 29.99 14.11 85.30
CA VAL A 41 28.73 13.35 85.62
C VAL A 41 27.49 13.68 84.76
N THR A 42 27.65 14.07 83.48
CA THR A 42 26.55 13.99 82.47
C THR A 42 27.00 13.60 81.05
N GLY A 43 28.31 13.47 80.79
CA GLY A 43 28.91 13.37 79.46
C GLY A 43 28.60 12.12 78.60
N LEU A 44 27.66 11.26 79.02
CA LEU A 44 27.19 10.10 78.24
C LEU A 44 25.97 10.44 77.37
N ARG A 45 25.12 11.39 77.78
CA ARG A 45 23.96 11.84 76.98
C ARG A 45 24.38 12.86 75.93
N GLU A 46 25.25 13.78 76.32
CA GLU A 46 25.80 14.84 75.47
C GLU A 46 26.53 14.29 74.24
N LYS A 47 27.43 13.31 74.41
CA LYS A 47 28.14 12.69 73.27
C LYS A 47 27.20 11.94 72.31
N LYS A 48 26.14 11.31 72.82
CA LYS A 48 25.12 10.68 71.95
C LYS A 48 24.29 11.73 71.19
N LEU A 49 23.97 12.86 71.82
CA LEU A 49 23.32 14.00 71.17
C LEU A 49 24.21 14.58 70.05
N LEU A 50 25.51 14.76 70.32
CA LEU A 50 26.48 15.31 69.36
C LEU A 50 26.64 14.39 68.13
N CYS A 51 26.73 13.07 68.33
CA CYS A 51 26.72 12.11 67.22
C CYS A 51 25.42 12.16 66.40
N LEU A 52 24.26 12.36 67.04
CA LEU A 52 22.97 12.49 66.36
C LEU A 52 22.91 13.78 65.53
N ILE A 53 23.39 14.91 66.07
CA ILE A 53 23.48 16.19 65.35
C ILE A 53 24.39 16.05 64.11
N ILE A 54 25.56 15.43 64.25
CA ILE A 54 26.47 15.16 63.12
C ILE A 54 25.78 14.28 62.06
N TYR A 55 25.05 13.24 62.48
CA TYR A 55 24.30 12.36 61.56
C TYR A 55 23.18 13.11 60.81
N VAL A 56 22.45 14.00 61.48
CA VAL A 56 21.44 14.86 60.84
C VAL A 56 22.07 15.83 59.83
N ILE A 57 23.23 16.41 60.14
CA ILE A 57 23.98 17.28 59.21
C ILE A 57 24.43 16.49 57.98
N ILE A 58 24.92 15.25 58.14
CA ILE A 58 25.30 14.38 57.03
C ILE A 58 24.09 14.05 56.15
N ILE A 59 22.94 13.71 56.73
CA ILE A 59 21.69 13.49 55.97
C ILE A 59 21.27 14.75 55.22
N PHE A 60 21.37 15.93 55.85
CA PHE A 60 21.02 17.20 55.21
C PHE A 60 21.91 17.52 54.00
N ILE A 61 23.22 17.27 54.10
CA ILE A 61 24.17 17.42 53.00
C ILE A 61 23.84 16.44 51.86
N ILE A 62 23.52 15.18 52.17
CA ILE A 62 23.12 14.18 51.16
C ILE A 62 21.81 14.60 50.48
N ALA A 63 20.80 15.05 51.23
CA ALA A 63 19.54 15.52 50.69
C ALA A 63 19.72 16.75 49.78
N PHE A 64 20.58 17.71 50.17
CA PHE A 64 20.91 18.88 49.35
C PHE A 64 21.68 18.49 48.08
N GLY A 65 22.61 17.53 48.17
CA GLY A 65 23.30 16.97 47.00
C GLY A 65 22.34 16.30 46.02
N MET A 66 21.40 15.50 46.52
CA MET A 66 20.34 14.88 45.70
C MET A 66 19.42 15.92 45.08
N LEU A 67 19.04 16.98 45.81
CA LEU A 67 18.24 18.09 45.28
C LEU A 67 18.98 18.83 44.15
N SER A 68 20.25 19.17 44.37
CA SER A 68 21.11 19.83 43.38
C SER A 68 21.29 18.99 42.12
N LEU A 69 21.50 17.67 42.26
CA LEU A 69 21.61 16.74 41.13
C LEU A 69 20.30 16.65 40.34
N ASN A 70 19.14 16.64 41.00
CA ASN A 70 17.84 16.68 40.31
C ASN A 70 17.63 18.01 39.56
N ILE A 71 18.00 19.15 40.15
CA ILE A 71 17.92 20.48 39.49
C ILE A 71 18.85 20.52 38.27
N LEU A 72 20.08 20.01 38.39
CA LEU A 72 21.02 19.88 37.27
C LEU A 72 20.46 18.98 36.17
N LEU A 73 19.85 17.85 36.51
CA LEU A 73 19.23 16.93 35.55
C LEU A 73 18.10 17.62 34.79
N ILE A 74 17.19 18.30 35.48
CA ILE A 74 16.07 19.05 34.86
C ILE A 74 16.59 20.14 33.91
N ASN A 75 17.65 20.87 34.31
CA ASN A 75 18.26 21.93 33.52
C ASN A 75 19.02 21.38 32.28
N VAL A 76 19.75 20.27 32.43
CA VAL A 76 20.48 19.62 31.32
C VAL A 76 19.53 18.98 30.30
N LEU A 77 18.43 18.35 30.75
CA LEU A 77 17.39 17.83 29.85
C LEU A 77 16.49 18.95 29.28
N GLN A 78 16.58 20.19 29.78
CA GLN A 78 15.70 21.32 29.46
C GLN A 78 14.22 20.92 29.48
N MET A 79 13.83 20.18 30.53
CA MET A 79 12.55 19.49 30.61
C MET A 79 11.47 20.41 31.18
N ASN A 80 10.71 21.04 30.29
CA ASN A 80 9.59 21.92 30.63
C ASN A 80 8.28 21.11 30.75
N ALA A 81 7.23 21.70 31.32
CA ALA A 81 5.92 21.07 31.57
C ALA A 81 5.13 20.63 30.31
N ARG A 82 5.73 20.75 29.11
CA ARG A 82 5.21 20.29 27.80
C ARG A 82 6.24 19.50 26.98
N GLY A 83 7.32 19.02 27.61
CA GLY A 83 8.37 18.22 26.98
C GLY A 83 9.75 18.86 26.99
N MET A 84 10.72 18.18 26.36
CA MET A 84 12.08 18.69 26.15
C MET A 84 12.08 19.66 24.96
N ARG A 85 13.02 20.61 24.93
CA ARG A 85 13.05 21.70 23.93
C ARG A 85 13.13 21.25 22.46
N SER A 86 13.57 20.03 22.18
CA SER A 86 13.63 19.44 20.83
C SER A 86 12.52 18.43 20.51
N LEU A 87 11.66 18.10 21.50
CA LEU A 87 10.66 17.04 21.43
C LEU A 87 9.37 17.49 22.12
N HIS A 88 8.44 18.02 21.33
CA HIS A 88 7.12 18.46 21.80
C HIS A 88 6.08 17.38 21.53
N PHE A 89 5.39 16.94 22.58
CA PHE A 89 4.32 15.95 22.47
C PHE A 89 2.98 16.66 22.30
N HIS A 90 2.46 16.65 21.07
CA HIS A 90 1.17 17.24 20.72
C HIS A 90 0.11 16.13 20.57
N ASN A 91 -1.01 16.27 21.27
CA ASN A 91 -2.16 15.39 21.08
C ASN A 91 -2.92 15.85 19.83
N TYR A 92 -2.70 15.16 18.72
CA TYR A 92 -3.39 15.38 17.46
C TYR A 92 -4.66 14.53 17.43
N ILE A 93 -5.81 15.13 17.13
CA ILE A 93 -7.05 14.37 16.88
C ILE A 93 -7.09 14.07 15.39
N ASP A 94 -7.02 12.79 15.03
CA ASP A 94 -7.04 12.35 13.64
C ASP A 94 -8.45 12.53 13.05
N PRO A 95 -8.66 13.42 12.05
CA PRO A 95 -10.00 13.82 11.61
C PRO A 95 -10.81 12.67 10.99
N ASP A 96 -10.14 11.66 10.43
CA ASP A 96 -10.78 10.49 9.82
C ASP A 96 -11.24 9.44 10.85
N THR A 97 -10.64 9.44 12.05
CA THR A 97 -10.86 8.36 13.05
C THR A 97 -11.33 8.87 14.42
N ASN A 98 -11.32 10.18 14.68
CA ASN A 98 -11.58 10.83 15.98
C ASN A 98 -10.71 10.31 17.14
N GLN A 99 -9.59 9.63 16.86
CA GLN A 99 -8.68 9.13 17.88
C GLN A 99 -7.64 10.19 18.25
N GLN A 100 -7.35 10.31 19.55
CA GLN A 100 -6.24 11.12 20.06
C GLN A 100 -4.93 10.37 19.83
N LEU A 101 -4.15 10.81 18.84
CA LEU A 101 -2.83 10.28 18.54
C LEU A 101 -1.76 11.24 19.10
N THR A 102 -0.78 10.68 19.81
CA THR A 102 0.38 11.44 20.29
C THR A 102 1.37 11.66 19.16
N MET A 103 1.34 12.86 18.57
CA MET A 103 2.34 13.29 17.60
C MET A 103 3.58 13.79 18.34
N VAL A 104 4.75 13.28 17.94
CA VAL A 104 6.05 13.81 18.36
C VAL A 104 6.44 14.87 17.34
N ASP A 105 6.38 16.13 17.75
CA ASP A 105 6.89 17.27 17.01
C ASP A 105 8.38 17.48 17.33
N PHE A 106 9.15 17.79 16.29
CA PHE A 106 10.60 17.66 16.21
C PHE A 106 11.22 19.03 15.93
N SER A 107 11.21 19.91 16.94
CA SER A 107 11.54 21.35 16.82
C SER A 107 13.04 21.68 16.56
N GLY A 108 13.88 20.67 16.34
CA GLY A 108 15.32 20.85 16.07
C GLY A 108 15.65 20.85 14.58
N GLU A 109 16.42 21.83 14.12
CA GLU A 109 16.85 21.94 12.70
C GLU A 109 17.59 20.71 12.16
N LYS A 110 18.26 19.96 13.03
CA LYS A 110 18.98 18.72 12.72
C LYS A 110 18.78 17.73 13.86
N ILE A 111 18.16 16.60 13.58
CA ILE A 111 17.93 15.53 14.57
C ILE A 111 18.42 14.21 14.00
N ASN A 112 19.37 13.58 14.70
CA ASN A 112 19.92 12.29 14.30
C ASN A 112 19.00 11.16 14.79
N LEU A 113 18.06 10.76 13.95
CA LEU A 113 17.05 9.73 14.24
C LEU A 113 17.50 8.39 13.63
N GLY A 114 18.06 7.49 14.45
CA GLY A 114 18.64 6.24 13.98
C GLY A 114 17.62 5.22 13.45
N HIS A 115 16.61 4.86 14.25
CA HIS A 115 15.54 3.94 13.84
C HIS A 115 14.19 4.42 14.39
N ILE A 116 13.26 4.74 13.49
CA ILE A 116 11.92 5.27 13.84
C ILE A 116 10.88 4.20 13.52
N ILE A 117 9.99 3.90 14.47
CA ILE A 117 8.80 3.08 14.24
C ILE A 117 7.56 3.96 14.47
N ALA A 118 7.01 4.52 13.40
CA ALA A 118 5.75 5.26 13.46
C ALA A 118 4.58 4.27 13.64
N LYS A 119 4.05 4.13 14.87
CA LYS A 119 2.91 3.24 15.16
C LYS A 119 1.65 3.56 14.35
N SER A 120 1.46 4.82 13.96
CA SER A 120 0.40 5.28 13.07
C SER A 120 0.61 4.93 11.59
N GLY A 121 1.82 4.49 11.21
CA GLY A 121 2.23 4.31 9.81
C GLY A 121 2.42 5.61 9.03
N ARG A 122 2.17 6.79 9.63
CA ARG A 122 2.21 8.09 8.96
C ARG A 122 3.37 8.95 9.48
N VAL A 123 4.09 9.58 8.55
CA VAL A 123 5.14 10.58 8.82
C VAL A 123 4.80 11.82 8.01
N TYR A 124 4.75 12.97 8.66
CA TYR A 124 4.35 14.24 8.05
C TYR A 124 5.53 15.21 8.04
N GLY A 125 5.75 15.87 6.90
CA GLY A 125 6.54 17.10 6.84
C GLY A 125 5.67 18.30 7.20
N GLU A 126 6.29 19.41 7.63
CA GLU A 126 5.58 20.68 7.82
C GLU A 126 5.03 21.20 6.49
N LYS A 127 3.83 21.79 6.52
CA LYS A 127 3.17 22.32 5.32
C LYS A 127 4.07 23.34 4.60
N ASP A 128 4.16 23.21 3.28
CA ASP A 128 4.93 24.09 2.39
C ASP A 128 6.45 24.14 2.67
N LYS A 129 7.00 23.21 3.47
CA LYS A 129 8.46 23.02 3.67
C LYS A 129 8.94 21.65 3.19
N ASN A 130 10.18 21.59 2.74
CA ASN A 130 10.82 20.36 2.27
C ASN A 130 11.35 19.52 3.44
N MET A 131 10.75 18.37 3.72
CA MET A 131 11.31 17.36 4.63
C MET A 131 12.53 16.69 3.98
N ARG A 132 13.74 17.05 4.42
CA ARG A 132 14.99 16.48 3.91
C ARG A 132 15.49 15.35 4.83
N ILE A 133 15.48 14.11 4.34
CA ILE A 133 16.03 12.95 5.04
C ILE A 133 17.40 12.63 4.42
N GLU A 134 18.46 12.67 5.23
CA GLU A 134 19.83 12.38 4.81
C GLU A 134 20.40 11.19 5.59
N GLY A 135 21.03 10.24 4.87
CA GLY A 135 21.65 9.06 5.46
C GLY A 135 22.36 8.23 4.39
N SER A 136 23.41 7.51 4.79
CA SER A 136 24.21 6.65 3.89
C SER A 136 23.40 5.47 3.32
N ARG A 137 22.42 5.00 4.09
CA ARG A 137 21.44 3.99 3.69
C ARG A 137 20.08 4.33 4.30
N ILE A 138 19.12 4.67 3.46
CA ILE A 138 17.73 4.94 3.87
C ILE A 138 16.90 3.69 3.57
N ILE A 139 16.06 3.28 4.52
CA ILE A 139 15.13 2.14 4.39
C ILE A 139 13.77 2.58 4.92
N ILE A 140 12.74 2.52 4.08
CA ILE A 140 11.34 2.78 4.43
C ILE A 140 10.58 1.47 4.21
N ARG A 141 9.88 0.97 5.23
CA ARG A 141 9.18 -0.32 5.22
C ARG A 141 7.77 -0.20 5.75
N SER A 142 6.79 -0.72 4.99
CA SER A 142 5.42 -0.86 5.47
C SER A 142 5.25 -2.23 6.18
N GLY A 143 5.53 -2.25 7.49
CA GLY A 143 5.53 -3.47 8.29
C GLY A 143 6.64 -4.47 7.92
N GLU A 144 6.48 -5.73 8.36
CA GLU A 144 7.51 -6.77 8.17
C GLU A 144 7.54 -7.38 6.76
N LYS A 145 6.38 -7.42 6.07
CA LYS A 145 6.21 -8.10 4.77
C LYS A 145 5.70 -7.21 3.64
N GLY A 146 5.28 -5.98 3.93
CA GLY A 146 4.78 -5.05 2.92
C GLY A 146 5.90 -4.43 2.06
N PRO A 147 5.56 -3.46 1.21
CA PRO A 147 6.53 -2.81 0.33
C PRO A 147 7.66 -2.15 1.12
N SER A 148 8.87 -2.31 0.60
CA SER A 148 10.07 -1.67 1.12
C SER A 148 10.77 -0.87 0.02
N TYR A 149 11.05 0.39 0.34
CA TYR A 149 11.93 1.26 -0.43
C TYR A 149 13.28 1.32 0.27
N SER A 150 14.36 1.14 -0.48
CA SER A 150 15.71 1.34 0.02
C SER A 150 16.54 2.18 -0.94
N MET A 151 17.34 3.08 -0.40
CA MET A 151 18.27 3.91 -1.15
C MET A 151 19.66 3.80 -0.52
N SER A 152 20.64 3.42 -1.33
CA SER A 152 22.04 3.22 -0.91
C SER A 152 22.95 3.53 -2.09
N ASN A 153 23.99 4.36 -1.88
CA ASN A 153 25.02 4.66 -2.88
C ASN A 153 24.46 5.12 -4.26
N GLY A 154 23.38 5.91 -4.27
CA GLY A 154 22.71 6.38 -5.48
C GLY A 154 21.79 5.37 -6.17
N VAL A 155 21.72 4.12 -5.69
CA VAL A 155 20.79 3.11 -6.18
C VAL A 155 19.51 3.14 -5.35
N CYS A 156 18.37 3.38 -6.01
CA CYS A 156 17.04 3.19 -5.44
C CYS A 156 16.53 1.78 -5.79
N LYS A 157 16.11 1.02 -4.78
CA LYS A 157 15.53 -0.33 -4.93
C LYS A 157 14.19 -0.40 -4.21
N ILE A 158 13.16 -0.82 -4.94
CA ILE A 158 11.82 -1.12 -4.40
C ILE A 158 11.65 -2.63 -4.41
N GLU A 159 11.22 -3.20 -3.29
CA GLU A 159 10.97 -4.63 -3.08
C GLU A 159 9.58 -4.82 -2.45
N ASN A 160 8.95 -5.98 -2.67
CA ASN A 160 7.62 -6.33 -2.12
C ASN A 160 6.48 -5.34 -2.47
N ALA A 161 6.56 -4.65 -3.61
CA ALA A 161 5.47 -3.85 -4.16
C ALA A 161 4.76 -4.63 -5.28
N GLU A 162 3.43 -4.79 -5.19
CA GLU A 162 2.62 -5.42 -6.24
C GLU A 162 2.41 -4.52 -7.46
N ASP A 163 2.45 -3.20 -7.25
CA ASP A 163 2.30 -2.19 -8.29
C ASP A 163 3.22 -1.00 -8.00
N PHE A 164 3.62 -0.29 -9.06
CA PHE A 164 4.44 0.90 -8.97
C PHE A 164 4.02 1.89 -10.05
N HIS A 165 3.46 3.01 -9.60
CA HIS A 165 2.96 4.09 -10.44
C HIS A 165 3.79 5.36 -10.24
N VAL A 166 4.29 5.91 -11.34
CA VAL A 166 4.80 7.29 -11.39
C VAL A 166 3.66 8.17 -11.88
N LEU A 167 3.25 9.14 -11.06
CA LEU A 167 2.20 10.10 -11.40
C LEU A 167 2.83 11.42 -11.86
N ASN A 168 2.21 12.08 -12.83
CA ASN A 168 2.50 13.47 -13.15
C ASN A 168 1.97 14.38 -12.03
N ARG A 169 2.70 15.46 -11.72
CA ARG A 169 2.37 16.37 -10.63
C ARG A 169 1.13 17.21 -10.91
N ASP A 170 0.96 17.64 -12.15
CA ASP A 170 0.03 18.74 -12.48
C ASP A 170 -1.36 18.25 -12.89
N ASP A 171 -1.46 17.04 -13.46
CA ASP A 171 -2.73 16.44 -13.90
C ASP A 171 -3.00 15.04 -13.34
N GLY A 172 -2.15 14.55 -12.43
CA GLY A 172 -2.32 13.27 -11.73
C GLY A 172 -2.24 12.01 -12.61
N LYS A 173 -1.93 12.13 -13.90
CA LYS A 173 -1.91 10.98 -14.82
C LYS A 173 -0.74 10.05 -14.55
N ILE A 174 -0.97 8.74 -14.74
CA ILE A 174 0.08 7.72 -14.65
C ILE A 174 1.03 7.87 -15.86
N LEU A 175 2.25 8.32 -15.59
CA LEU A 175 3.35 8.40 -16.57
C LEU A 175 4.03 7.04 -16.77
N PHE A 176 4.05 6.20 -15.75
CA PHE A 176 4.60 4.85 -15.79
C PHE A 176 3.82 3.91 -14.85
N SER A 177 3.54 2.69 -15.32
CA SER A 177 3.05 1.58 -14.51
C SER A 177 3.94 0.36 -14.72
N ALA A 178 4.45 -0.22 -13.64
CA ALA A 178 5.18 -1.48 -13.69
C ALA A 178 4.28 -2.66 -14.10
N ARG A 179 2.98 -2.58 -13.83
CA ARG A 179 2.00 -3.65 -14.07
C ARG A 179 1.53 -3.72 -15.52
N ASN A 180 1.44 -2.58 -16.21
CA ASN A 180 1.05 -2.49 -17.61
C ASN A 180 2.03 -1.57 -18.38
N PRO A 181 3.25 -2.04 -18.72
CA PRO A 181 4.21 -1.25 -19.45
C PRO A 181 3.70 -0.91 -20.86
N LEU A 182 3.68 0.38 -21.21
CA LEU A 182 3.34 0.86 -22.55
C LEU A 182 4.48 0.57 -23.54
N VAL A 183 4.51 -0.65 -24.06
CA VAL A 183 5.51 -1.10 -25.05
C VAL A 183 5.18 -0.53 -26.43
N MET A 184 5.88 0.55 -26.80
CA MET A 184 5.87 1.09 -28.16
C MET A 184 6.60 0.13 -29.11
N ILE A 185 5.88 -0.40 -30.11
CA ILE A 185 6.43 -1.38 -31.05
C ILE A 185 7.25 -0.68 -32.14
N ASP A 186 8.57 -0.63 -31.96
CA ASP A 186 9.53 -0.16 -32.97
C ASP A 186 9.68 -1.17 -34.13
N LYS A 187 10.09 -0.68 -35.30
CA LYS A 187 10.34 -1.44 -36.54
C LYS A 187 11.36 -2.58 -36.39
N LYS A 188 12.13 -2.60 -35.30
CA LYS A 188 13.07 -3.66 -34.94
C LYS A 188 12.38 -4.94 -34.43
N ILE A 189 11.14 -4.84 -33.93
CA ILE A 189 10.39 -5.97 -33.36
C ILE A 189 9.76 -6.80 -34.50
N LYS A 190 10.47 -7.84 -34.94
CA LYS A 190 10.05 -8.72 -36.05
C LYS A 190 9.04 -9.82 -35.66
N LYS A 191 8.88 -10.11 -34.36
CA LYS A 191 7.97 -11.15 -33.85
C LYS A 191 7.38 -10.72 -32.52
N ILE A 192 6.06 -10.89 -32.39
CA ILE A 192 5.31 -10.72 -31.15
C ILE A 192 4.72 -12.08 -30.79
N SER A 193 4.82 -12.48 -29.52
CA SER A 193 4.33 -13.77 -29.02
C SER A 193 3.46 -13.53 -27.80
N THR A 194 2.15 -13.71 -27.94
CA THR A 194 1.15 -13.46 -26.90
C THR A 194 0.02 -14.50 -27.02
N LYS A 195 -0.72 -14.74 -25.93
CA LYS A 195 -1.87 -15.65 -25.91
C LYS A 195 -3.08 -15.09 -26.66
N ASN A 196 -3.26 -13.78 -26.66
CA ASN A 196 -4.36 -13.06 -27.32
C ASN A 196 -3.86 -11.74 -27.90
N ILE A 197 -4.44 -11.31 -29.02
CA ILE A 197 -4.26 -9.97 -29.59
C ILE A 197 -5.65 -9.34 -29.70
N VAL A 198 -5.85 -8.18 -29.07
CA VAL A 198 -7.06 -7.36 -29.21
C VAL A 198 -6.66 -6.09 -29.94
N THR A 199 -7.23 -5.86 -31.12
CA THR A 199 -6.96 -4.69 -31.97
C THR A 199 -8.23 -4.30 -32.72
N ASN A 200 -8.38 -3.01 -33.03
CA ASN A 200 -9.44 -2.51 -33.89
C ASN A 200 -9.17 -2.79 -35.39
N LYS A 201 -7.92 -3.04 -35.77
CA LYS A 201 -7.53 -3.28 -37.17
C LYS A 201 -6.31 -4.18 -37.29
N ILE A 202 -6.36 -5.08 -38.26
CA ILE A 202 -5.21 -5.82 -38.79
C ILE A 202 -5.01 -5.36 -40.24
N ARG A 203 -3.77 -5.15 -40.68
CA ARG A 203 -3.41 -4.81 -42.07
C ARG A 203 -2.01 -5.32 -42.40
N SER A 204 -1.73 -5.60 -43.66
CA SER A 204 -0.35 -5.70 -44.14
C SER A 204 0.32 -4.31 -44.23
N PRO A 205 1.65 -4.26 -44.38
CA PRO A 205 2.36 -3.09 -44.88
C PRO A 205 1.92 -2.68 -46.30
N ILE A 206 2.35 -1.50 -46.74
CA ILE A 206 2.01 -0.97 -48.07
C ILE A 206 2.70 -1.82 -49.14
N ASN A 207 1.92 -2.29 -50.12
CA ASN A 207 2.36 -3.19 -51.21
C ASN A 207 2.81 -4.59 -50.76
N GLU A 208 2.49 -5.01 -49.53
CA GLU A 208 2.80 -6.36 -49.01
C GLU A 208 1.52 -7.18 -48.74
N GLU A 209 1.65 -8.51 -48.74
CA GLU A 209 0.55 -9.45 -48.51
C GLU A 209 0.35 -9.74 -47.01
N LEU A 210 -0.91 -9.92 -46.57
CA LEU A 210 -1.25 -10.27 -45.19
C LEU A 210 -1.41 -11.79 -45.05
N ASN A 211 -0.32 -12.50 -44.76
CA ASN A 211 -0.35 -13.94 -44.54
C ASN A 211 -0.73 -14.26 -43.09
N ILE A 212 -1.85 -14.97 -42.89
CA ILE A 212 -2.32 -15.46 -41.59
C ILE A 212 -2.38 -16.99 -41.65
N SER A 213 -1.56 -17.65 -40.85
CA SER A 213 -1.44 -19.11 -40.82
C SER A 213 -1.52 -19.65 -39.39
N GLY A 214 -2.24 -20.75 -39.20
CA GLY A 214 -2.37 -21.46 -37.92
C GLY A 214 -3.48 -22.49 -37.96
N GLU A 215 -3.38 -23.52 -37.13
CA GLU A 215 -4.29 -24.69 -37.11
C GLU A 215 -5.76 -24.32 -36.84
N ASN A 216 -5.99 -23.33 -35.97
CA ASN A 216 -7.32 -22.95 -35.48
C ASN A 216 -7.46 -21.42 -35.43
N ILE A 217 -7.56 -20.77 -36.60
CA ILE A 217 -7.79 -19.33 -36.70
C ILE A 217 -9.25 -19.00 -36.37
N ASN A 218 -9.48 -18.24 -35.29
CA ASN A 218 -10.80 -17.75 -34.90
C ASN A 218 -10.83 -16.21 -34.94
N LEU A 219 -11.66 -15.63 -35.81
CA LEU A 219 -11.85 -14.19 -35.92
C LEU A 219 -13.24 -13.82 -35.39
N ARG A 220 -13.28 -12.96 -34.36
CA ARG A 220 -14.51 -12.48 -33.73
C ARG A 220 -14.51 -10.95 -33.67
N GLY A 221 -15.50 -10.32 -34.30
CA GLY A 221 -15.83 -8.91 -34.12
C GLY A 221 -17.19 -8.78 -33.45
N ASN A 222 -17.34 -7.87 -32.49
CA ASN A 222 -18.61 -7.64 -31.80
C ASN A 222 -19.62 -6.86 -32.66
N GLU A 223 -19.13 -6.05 -33.60
CA GLU A 223 -19.91 -5.18 -34.50
C GLU A 223 -19.93 -5.73 -35.95
N GLY A 224 -19.64 -7.02 -36.12
CA GLY A 224 -19.41 -7.66 -37.42
C GLY A 224 -17.92 -7.71 -37.81
N ILE A 225 -17.64 -8.19 -39.02
CA ILE A 225 -16.28 -8.30 -39.57
C ILE A 225 -16.30 -7.83 -41.04
N LEU A 226 -15.43 -6.87 -41.36
CA LEU A 226 -15.16 -6.38 -42.71
C LEU A 226 -13.84 -6.95 -43.22
N LEU A 227 -13.90 -7.72 -44.30
CA LEU A 227 -12.73 -8.24 -45.01
C LEU A 227 -12.64 -7.51 -46.35
N ASP A 228 -11.59 -6.73 -46.55
CA ASP A 228 -11.37 -5.87 -47.72
C ASP A 228 -9.95 -6.08 -48.26
N SER A 229 -9.83 -6.48 -49.53
CA SER A 229 -8.56 -6.73 -50.21
C SER A 229 -8.72 -6.80 -51.72
N LYS A 230 -7.64 -6.49 -52.47
CA LYS A 230 -7.56 -6.66 -53.93
C LYS A 230 -7.83 -8.10 -54.38
N ASN A 231 -7.36 -9.08 -53.61
CA ASN A 231 -7.59 -10.52 -53.80
C ASN A 231 -7.71 -11.18 -52.42
N ILE A 232 -8.57 -12.19 -52.28
CA ILE A 232 -8.67 -13.03 -51.08
C ILE A 232 -8.55 -14.50 -51.49
N ASN A 233 -7.41 -15.11 -51.16
CA ASN A 233 -7.19 -16.55 -51.28
C ASN A 233 -7.40 -17.18 -49.89
N VAL A 234 -8.21 -18.23 -49.81
CA VAL A 234 -8.50 -18.97 -48.58
C VAL A 234 -8.26 -20.46 -48.84
N THR A 235 -7.23 -21.02 -48.20
CA THR A 235 -6.89 -22.44 -48.24
C THR A 235 -7.18 -23.06 -46.88
N ILE A 236 -7.97 -24.14 -46.84
CA ILE A 236 -8.45 -24.75 -45.58
C ILE A 236 -8.50 -26.27 -45.74
N ASP A 237 -7.87 -27.00 -44.82
CA ASP A 237 -7.76 -28.46 -44.91
C ASP A 237 -9.00 -29.22 -44.40
N THR A 238 -9.82 -28.61 -43.53
CA THR A 238 -10.91 -29.33 -42.83
C THR A 238 -12.29 -28.71 -43.03
N ALA A 239 -12.53 -27.47 -42.59
CA ALA A 239 -13.85 -26.82 -42.72
C ALA A 239 -13.79 -25.30 -42.51
N LEU A 240 -14.40 -24.54 -43.42
CA LEU A 240 -14.71 -23.13 -43.19
C LEU A 240 -16.04 -23.00 -42.44
N ARG A 241 -16.06 -22.28 -41.31
CA ARG A 241 -17.27 -22.04 -40.50
C ARG A 241 -17.51 -20.55 -40.32
N LEU A 242 -18.21 -19.95 -41.28
CA LEU A 242 -18.70 -18.58 -41.16
C LEU A 242 -19.99 -18.58 -40.33
N LYS A 243 -20.01 -17.85 -39.22
CA LYS A 243 -21.19 -17.63 -38.37
C LYS A 243 -21.31 -16.16 -38.02
N THR A 244 -22.53 -15.64 -38.07
CA THR A 244 -22.90 -14.31 -37.56
C THR A 244 -23.82 -14.44 -36.35
N SER A 245 -23.95 -13.37 -35.56
CA SER A 245 -25.10 -13.15 -34.68
C SER A 245 -26.35 -12.81 -35.52
N LEU A 246 -27.54 -12.77 -34.91
CA LEU A 246 -28.79 -12.41 -35.61
C LEU A 246 -28.68 -11.08 -36.36
N ASP A 247 -28.14 -10.05 -35.71
CA ASP A 247 -27.95 -8.71 -36.26
C ASP A 247 -26.54 -8.49 -36.84
N GLY A 248 -25.69 -9.52 -36.80
CA GLY A 248 -24.30 -9.43 -37.25
C GLY A 248 -24.17 -9.61 -38.76
N SER A 249 -23.37 -8.75 -39.39
CA SER A 249 -23.01 -8.91 -40.80
C SER A 249 -21.55 -9.34 -40.98
N LEU A 250 -21.34 -10.27 -41.92
CA LEU A 250 -20.03 -10.60 -42.49
C LEU A 250 -20.00 -10.00 -43.89
N ARG A 251 -19.09 -9.05 -44.14
CA ARG A 251 -18.95 -8.44 -45.47
C ARG A 251 -17.55 -8.69 -46.02
N ILE A 252 -17.48 -9.49 -47.07
CA ILE A 252 -16.27 -9.75 -47.85
C ILE A 252 -16.33 -8.90 -49.11
N ILE A 253 -15.40 -7.96 -49.26
CA ILE A 253 -15.24 -7.13 -50.44
C ILE A 253 -13.92 -7.52 -51.10
N SER A 254 -13.99 -8.15 -52.27
CA SER A 254 -12.81 -8.37 -53.11
C SER A 254 -13.19 -8.58 -54.57
N PRO A 255 -12.44 -7.99 -55.53
CA PRO A 255 -12.55 -8.30 -56.95
C PRO A 255 -12.34 -9.78 -57.29
N SER A 256 -11.57 -10.53 -56.48
CA SER A 256 -11.52 -11.99 -56.59
C SER A 256 -11.42 -12.69 -55.23
N LEU A 257 -12.32 -13.65 -55.02
CA LEU A 257 -12.36 -14.52 -53.85
C LEU A 257 -12.17 -15.96 -54.32
N ARG A 258 -11.17 -16.65 -53.78
CA ARG A 258 -10.84 -18.03 -54.14
C ARG A 258 -10.77 -18.90 -52.89
N PHE A 259 -11.72 -19.83 -52.78
CA PHE A 259 -11.60 -20.96 -51.87
C PHE A 259 -10.82 -22.07 -52.59
N ALA A 260 -9.59 -22.32 -52.13
CA ALA A 260 -8.72 -23.34 -52.66
C ALA A 260 -8.81 -24.59 -51.77
N ASP A 261 -9.47 -25.62 -52.28
CA ASP A 261 -9.30 -26.99 -51.79
C ASP A 261 -8.00 -27.55 -52.39
N THR A 262 -7.17 -28.17 -51.57
CA THR A 262 -5.95 -28.88 -52.01
C THR A 262 -6.27 -30.25 -52.59
N HIS A 263 -7.46 -30.80 -52.28
CA HIS A 263 -7.97 -32.01 -52.88
C HIS A 263 -8.55 -31.73 -54.28
N LYS A 264 -8.38 -32.70 -55.20
CA LYS A 264 -8.96 -32.60 -56.55
C LYS A 264 -10.48 -32.46 -56.44
N THR A 265 -11.04 -31.54 -57.22
CA THR A 265 -12.49 -31.32 -57.37
C THR A 265 -13.26 -32.64 -57.47
N LEU A 266 -14.35 -32.76 -56.71
CA LEU A 266 -15.28 -33.91 -56.74
C LEU A 266 -15.51 -34.40 -58.18
N PRO A 267 -15.26 -35.70 -58.47
CA PRO A 267 -15.32 -36.21 -59.83
C PRO A 267 -16.75 -36.14 -60.37
N LEU A 268 -16.94 -35.34 -61.44
CA LEU A 268 -18.21 -35.22 -62.15
C LEU A 268 -18.49 -36.53 -62.89
N SER A 269 -19.35 -37.38 -62.32
CA SER A 269 -19.81 -38.60 -62.98
C SER A 269 -20.96 -38.29 -63.93
N SER A 270 -20.79 -38.64 -65.20
CA SER A 270 -21.83 -38.60 -66.23
C SER A 270 -22.80 -39.80 -66.17
N SER A 271 -22.59 -40.75 -65.26
CA SER A 271 -23.39 -41.97 -65.18
C SER A 271 -24.67 -41.79 -64.35
N PRO A 272 -25.86 -42.11 -64.91
CA PRO A 272 -27.12 -42.11 -64.15
C PRO A 272 -27.10 -43.01 -62.92
N ALA A 273 -26.27 -44.06 -62.88
CA ALA A 273 -26.15 -44.94 -61.72
C ALA A 273 -25.50 -44.27 -60.50
N LEU A 274 -24.66 -43.23 -60.70
CA LEU A 274 -24.01 -42.49 -59.62
C LEU A 274 -24.80 -41.25 -59.15
N THR A 275 -26.07 -41.11 -59.57
CA THR A 275 -26.95 -40.04 -59.06
C THR A 275 -27.67 -40.37 -57.75
N ALA A 276 -27.58 -41.63 -57.28
CA ALA A 276 -28.38 -42.13 -56.16
C ALA A 276 -27.77 -41.92 -54.76
N SER A 277 -26.45 -41.75 -54.62
CA SER A 277 -25.80 -41.53 -53.32
C SER A 277 -24.59 -40.61 -53.46
N VAL A 278 -24.73 -39.38 -52.95
CA VAL A 278 -23.66 -38.37 -52.83
C VAL A 278 -23.98 -37.48 -51.63
N ASP A 279 -23.30 -37.70 -50.50
CA ASP A 279 -23.47 -36.91 -49.26
C ASP A 279 -22.87 -35.49 -49.34
N ALA A 280 -22.27 -35.14 -50.48
CA ALA A 280 -21.65 -33.84 -50.74
C ALA A 280 -22.58 -32.93 -51.57
N PHE A 281 -22.74 -31.69 -51.13
CA PHE A 281 -23.38 -30.62 -51.89
C PHE A 281 -22.35 -29.61 -52.39
N LYS A 282 -22.52 -29.15 -53.63
CA LYS A 282 -21.76 -28.05 -54.22
C LYS A 282 -22.56 -26.76 -54.08
N VAL A 283 -21.89 -25.70 -53.62
CA VAL A 283 -22.44 -24.34 -53.65
C VAL A 283 -22.07 -23.69 -54.99
N CYS A 284 -23.06 -23.09 -55.66
CA CYS A 284 -22.95 -22.43 -56.95
C CYS A 284 -23.43 -20.98 -56.84
N ILE A 285 -22.90 -20.09 -57.69
CA ILE A 285 -23.24 -18.65 -57.72
C ILE A 285 -23.94 -18.32 -59.04
N CYS A 286 -25.05 -17.60 -58.97
CA CYS A 286 -25.69 -16.99 -60.14
C CYS A 286 -24.87 -15.81 -60.67
N ASN A 287 -24.42 -15.87 -61.92
CA ASN A 287 -23.79 -14.74 -62.60
C ASN A 287 -24.86 -13.83 -63.26
N SER A 288 -25.70 -13.21 -62.43
CA SER A 288 -26.70 -12.21 -62.83
C SER A 288 -26.49 -10.91 -62.05
N ALA A 289 -27.23 -9.85 -62.39
CA ALA A 289 -27.20 -8.53 -61.75
C ALA A 289 -27.46 -8.56 -60.23
N ARG A 290 -28.02 -9.65 -59.70
CA ARG A 290 -28.06 -9.96 -58.26
C ARG A 290 -27.46 -11.36 -58.02
N PRO A 291 -26.18 -11.48 -57.61
CA PRO A 291 -25.57 -12.77 -57.36
C PRO A 291 -26.23 -13.46 -56.16
N LYS A 292 -26.78 -14.65 -56.40
CA LYS A 292 -27.42 -15.51 -55.41
C LYS A 292 -26.63 -16.81 -55.29
N LEU A 293 -26.61 -17.37 -54.08
CA LEU A 293 -26.04 -18.68 -53.80
C LEU A 293 -27.14 -19.74 -53.93
N PHE A 294 -26.83 -20.87 -54.55
CA PHE A 294 -27.71 -22.04 -54.61
C PHE A 294 -26.92 -23.34 -54.42
N ILE A 295 -27.57 -24.37 -53.89
CA ILE A 295 -26.97 -25.69 -53.66
C ILE A 295 -27.35 -26.68 -54.77
N VAL A 296 -26.41 -27.54 -55.13
CA VAL A 296 -26.53 -28.60 -56.13
C VAL A 296 -25.89 -29.87 -55.55
N GLN A 297 -26.36 -31.06 -55.94
CA GLN A 297 -25.70 -32.32 -55.55
C GLN A 297 -24.28 -32.36 -56.16
N GLY A 298 -23.28 -32.83 -55.41
CA GLY A 298 -21.85 -32.65 -55.74
C GLY A 298 -21.38 -33.28 -57.06
N ASN A 299 -22.13 -34.23 -57.61
CA ASN A 299 -21.91 -34.87 -58.91
C ASN A 299 -22.49 -34.08 -60.10
N LYS A 300 -23.39 -33.11 -59.87
CA LYS A 300 -24.09 -32.35 -60.92
C LYS A 300 -23.40 -31.02 -61.25
N PRO A 301 -23.48 -30.55 -62.50
CA PRO A 301 -22.94 -29.24 -62.89
C PRO A 301 -23.71 -28.08 -62.22
N CYS A 302 -23.08 -26.91 -62.10
CA CYS A 302 -23.71 -25.69 -61.56
C CYS A 302 -24.73 -25.09 -62.55
N ILE A 303 -25.85 -25.78 -62.75
CA ILE A 303 -26.99 -25.33 -63.56
C ILE A 303 -28.11 -24.98 -62.58
N ALA A 304 -28.56 -23.74 -62.62
CA ALA A 304 -29.72 -23.28 -61.86
C ALA A 304 -31.01 -23.49 -62.67
N ASN A 305 -32.14 -23.63 -61.97
CA ASN A 305 -33.44 -23.34 -62.57
C ASN A 305 -33.51 -21.82 -62.87
N THR A 306 -34.10 -21.42 -64.00
CA THR A 306 -34.13 -20.03 -64.49
C THR A 306 -34.60 -19.04 -63.42
N ASN A 307 -35.66 -19.40 -62.70
CA ASN A 307 -36.26 -18.59 -61.62
C ASN A 307 -35.30 -18.26 -60.47
N ILE A 308 -34.23 -19.05 -60.26
CA ILE A 308 -33.25 -18.80 -59.20
C ILE A 308 -32.30 -17.67 -59.63
N CYS A 309 -31.76 -17.73 -60.84
CA CYS A 309 -30.72 -16.82 -61.32
C CYS A 309 -31.23 -15.61 -62.15
N LEU A 310 -32.50 -15.23 -61.98
CA LEU A 310 -33.01 -13.89 -62.33
C LEU A 310 -32.25 -12.81 -61.53
#